data_AF-A0A1V3JNJ3-F1
#
_entry.id   AF-A0A1V3JNJ3-F1
#
_cell.length_a   1.000
_cell.length_b   1.000
_cell.length_c   1.000
_cell.angle_alpha   90.00
_cell.angle_beta   90.00
_cell.angle_gamma   90.00
#
_symmetry.space_group_name_H-M   'P 1'
#
loop_
_entity.id
_entity.type
_entity.pdbx_description
1 polymer ?
#
loop_
_entity_poly.entity_id
_entity_poly.type
_entity_poly.pdbx_seq_one_letter_code
_entity_poly.pdbx_strand_id
1 'polypeptide(L)'
;MLTTNDLSKKEQRELRRWFTKIDEDTIELKIKWKGAFNLMLIALALLLPLYYDLIKPDSSERFREEIRFSFQPETRFKKEYNQIVSDTDSNMTMYGDTKEDFMKRMWERHKHRVWDGYLSLAWYVVVLAIILFPSGKRVRFDRKRGIIYTYTNRSLYLTEINKLMRPLPEYFISSNSFLFWIHPYSNKVRFSSLARHSRILFMDYSMYLPAIFGGFCINIHRKNRARYLKKYLVDFMNPNTSSERISAMMNALETKKGFIERLCSFLFGWIDEGLYTRRLPEKEKLEGLIAQYFKNDAPKIRALPSCRQHYPTEISKFKGAPLFKIISQDENRKAGFIKVPCPNLFEYPEVSMHKSEYVFDEELGNVKGKEL
;
A
#
# COMPACT_ATOMS: atom_id res chain seq x y z
N MET A 1 23.60 14.28 -27.44
CA MET A 1 23.81 12.85 -27.16
C MET A 1 24.61 12.74 -25.88
N LEU A 2 23.96 12.38 -24.77
CA LEU A 2 24.61 12.11 -23.48
C LEU A 2 24.65 10.59 -23.29
N THR A 3 25.83 9.99 -23.40
CA THR A 3 26.13 8.62 -22.99
C THR A 3 25.94 8.50 -21.48
N THR A 4 24.72 8.19 -21.03
CA THR A 4 24.39 8.08 -19.60
C THR A 4 23.93 6.67 -19.29
N ASN A 5 24.87 5.72 -19.38
CA ASN A 5 24.69 4.38 -18.79
C ASN A 5 24.82 4.43 -17.26
N ASP A 6 25.34 5.52 -16.70
CA ASP A 6 25.46 5.72 -15.26
C ASP A 6 24.20 6.33 -14.63
N LEU A 7 23.68 5.64 -13.60
CA LEU A 7 22.60 6.13 -12.75
C LEU A 7 23.11 7.22 -11.80
N SER A 8 22.41 8.34 -11.74
CA SER A 8 22.70 9.39 -10.75
C SER A 8 22.46 8.89 -9.31
N LYS A 9 23.13 9.51 -8.33
CA LYS A 9 22.95 9.17 -6.89
C LYS A 9 21.48 9.22 -6.44
N LYS A 10 20.66 10.07 -7.07
CA LYS A 10 19.23 10.20 -6.77
C LYS A 10 18.46 8.99 -7.30
N GLU A 11 18.71 8.59 -8.54
CA GLU A 11 18.05 7.44 -9.17
C GLU A 11 18.41 6.14 -8.46
N GLN A 12 19.67 5.98 -8.04
CA GLN A 12 20.10 4.84 -7.22
C GLN A 12 19.31 4.75 -5.90
N ARG A 13 19.04 5.88 -5.23
CA ARG A 13 18.22 5.93 -4.00
C ARG A 13 16.76 5.56 -4.29
N GLU A 14 16.21 6.05 -5.41
CA GLU A 14 14.84 5.72 -5.83
C GLU A 14 14.69 4.22 -6.12
N LEU A 15 15.66 3.61 -6.82
CA LEU A 15 15.70 2.17 -7.07
C LEU A 15 15.74 1.36 -5.77
N ARG A 16 16.65 1.66 -4.84
CA ARG A 16 16.73 0.96 -3.54
C ARG A 16 15.47 1.11 -2.68
N ARG A 17 14.75 2.22 -2.84
CA ARG A 17 13.50 2.47 -2.14
C ARG A 17 12.36 1.60 -2.65
N TRP A 18 12.34 1.30 -3.94
CA TRP A 18 11.25 0.57 -4.60
C TRP A 18 11.51 -0.92 -4.75
N PHE A 19 12.77 -1.30 -4.97
CA PHE A 19 13.14 -2.65 -5.35
C PHE A 19 14.07 -3.32 -4.33
N THR A 20 14.06 -4.65 -4.37
CA THR A 20 15.05 -5.53 -3.75
C THR A 20 15.59 -6.45 -4.83
N LYS A 21 16.92 -6.60 -4.90
CA LYS A 21 17.55 -7.64 -5.74
C LYS A 21 17.25 -9.01 -5.14
N ILE A 22 16.79 -9.96 -5.97
CA ILE A 22 16.61 -11.36 -5.57
C ILE A 22 17.71 -12.21 -6.20
N ASP A 23 17.83 -12.12 -7.52
CA ASP A 23 18.85 -12.78 -8.35
C ASP A 23 19.32 -11.78 -9.42
N GLU A 24 20.29 -12.12 -10.28
CA GLU A 24 20.79 -11.21 -11.34
C GLU A 24 19.73 -10.76 -12.35
N ASP A 25 18.76 -11.63 -12.63
CA ASP A 25 17.70 -11.37 -13.61
C ASP A 25 16.35 -11.07 -12.94
N THR A 26 16.28 -11.04 -11.60
CA THR A 26 15.02 -10.89 -10.87
C THR A 26 15.07 -9.80 -9.82
N ILE A 27 14.15 -8.84 -9.96
CA ILE A 27 13.89 -7.79 -8.95
C ILE A 27 12.52 -7.98 -8.31
N GLU A 28 12.43 -7.61 -7.03
CA GLU A 28 11.18 -7.63 -6.27
C GLU A 28 10.73 -6.20 -5.96
N LEU A 29 9.48 -5.88 -6.30
CA LEU A 29 8.84 -4.61 -5.97
C LEU A 29 8.30 -4.66 -4.53
N LYS A 30 8.77 -3.72 -3.69
CA LYS A 30 8.31 -3.54 -2.30
C LYS A 30 6.94 -2.91 -2.30
N ILE A 31 5.86 -3.70 -2.22
CA ILE A 31 4.51 -3.13 -2.32
C ILE A 31 4.21 -2.22 -1.14
N LYS A 32 4.00 -0.95 -1.46
CA LYS A 32 3.60 0.14 -0.57
C LYS A 32 2.23 0.60 -1.01
N TRP A 33 1.21 0.48 -0.19
CA TRP A 33 -0.13 0.99 -0.55
C TRP A 33 -0.85 1.61 0.63
N LYS A 34 -0.46 1.20 1.85
CA LYS A 34 -1.06 1.67 3.09
C LYS A 34 -0.63 3.08 3.46
N GLY A 35 0.48 3.59 2.91
CA GLY A 35 1.09 4.85 3.36
C GLY A 35 0.10 6.01 3.49
N ALA A 36 -0.71 6.28 2.46
CA ALA A 36 -1.72 7.34 2.52
C ALA A 36 -2.83 7.06 3.56
N PHE A 37 -3.31 5.82 3.63
CA PHE A 37 -4.36 5.42 4.56
C PHE A 37 -3.87 5.49 6.01
N ASN A 38 -2.66 4.98 6.27
CA ASN A 38 -2.00 5.02 7.57
C ASN A 38 -1.71 6.46 7.98
N LEU A 39 -1.24 7.32 7.07
CA LEU A 39 -1.04 8.74 7.37
C LEU A 39 -2.35 9.43 7.78
N MET A 40 -3.44 9.16 7.06
CA MET A 40 -4.76 9.68 7.40
C MET A 40 -5.25 9.17 8.76
N LEU A 41 -5.05 7.88 9.08
CA LEU A 41 -5.35 7.33 10.40
C LEU A 41 -4.50 7.96 11.50
N ILE A 42 -3.20 8.17 11.27
CA ILE A 42 -2.33 8.84 12.23
C ILE A 42 -2.84 10.28 12.47
N ALA A 43 -3.20 11.01 11.41
CA ALA A 43 -3.69 12.37 11.53
C ALA A 43 -5.05 12.45 12.26
N LEU A 44 -6.02 11.61 11.89
CA LEU A 44 -7.38 11.70 12.37
C LEU A 44 -7.63 10.92 13.68
N ALA A 45 -7.02 9.75 13.82
CA ALA A 45 -7.30 8.83 14.93
C ALA A 45 -6.21 8.82 16.01
N LEU A 46 -5.03 9.39 15.75
CA LEU A 46 -3.98 9.55 16.76
C LEU A 46 -3.75 11.03 17.10
N LEU A 47 -3.34 11.89 16.16
CA LEU A 47 -2.94 13.27 16.50
C LEU A 47 -4.06 14.09 17.13
N LEU A 48 -5.27 14.04 16.57
CA LEU A 48 -6.44 14.76 17.12
C LEU A 48 -6.84 14.21 18.50
N PRO A 49 -7.15 12.91 18.68
CA PRO A 49 -7.49 12.36 19.99
C PRO A 49 -6.37 12.50 21.03
N LEU A 50 -5.11 12.23 20.68
CA LEU A 50 -3.99 12.38 21.62
C LEU A 50 -3.82 13.82 22.09
N TYR A 51 -4.09 14.81 21.23
CA TYR A 51 -4.09 16.20 21.66
C TYR A 51 -5.15 16.46 22.74
N TYR A 52 -6.38 15.98 22.54
CA TYR A 52 -7.44 16.13 23.54
C TYR A 52 -7.18 15.31 24.82
N ASP A 53 -6.76 14.06 24.67
CA ASP A 53 -6.61 13.12 25.79
C ASP A 53 -5.32 13.32 26.61
N LEU A 54 -4.27 13.93 26.04
CA LEU A 54 -2.98 14.08 26.72
C LEU A 54 -2.50 15.53 26.90
N ILE A 55 -2.93 16.46 26.03
CA ILE A 55 -2.38 17.83 26.00
C ILE A 55 -3.41 18.86 26.48
N LYS A 56 -4.66 18.79 26.03
CA LYS A 56 -5.69 19.75 26.45
C LYS A 56 -6.03 19.54 27.94
N PRO A 57 -5.87 20.56 28.80
CA PRO A 57 -5.90 20.39 30.26
C PRO A 57 -7.12 19.63 30.78
N ASP A 58 -8.33 20.17 30.57
CA ASP A 58 -9.58 19.62 31.13
C ASP A 58 -9.88 18.18 30.68
N SER A 59 -9.63 17.87 29.41
CA SER A 59 -9.87 16.54 28.85
C SER A 59 -8.77 15.55 29.23
N SER A 60 -7.53 16.01 29.38
CA SER A 60 -6.41 15.17 29.80
C SER A 60 -6.50 14.73 31.25
N GLU A 61 -7.03 15.58 32.13
CA GLU A 61 -7.29 15.21 33.53
C GLU A 61 -8.37 14.14 33.60
N ARG A 62 -9.49 14.33 32.89
CA ARG A 62 -10.56 13.34 32.81
C ARG A 62 -10.08 12.00 32.28
N PHE A 63 -9.30 12.00 31.20
CA PHE A 63 -8.71 10.78 30.63
C PHE A 63 -7.80 10.05 31.63
N ARG A 64 -6.93 10.79 32.34
CA ARG A 64 -6.06 10.21 33.38
C ARG A 64 -6.86 9.63 34.55
N GLU A 65 -7.92 10.31 34.97
CA GLU A 65 -8.81 9.85 36.04
C GLU A 65 -9.56 8.57 35.63
N GLU A 66 -10.09 8.51 34.41
CA GLU A 66 -10.78 7.33 33.87
C GLU A 66 -9.84 6.12 33.77
N ILE A 67 -8.62 6.32 33.27
CA ILE A 67 -7.59 5.26 33.26
C ILE A 67 -7.26 4.82 34.68
N ARG A 68 -6.96 5.75 35.58
CA ARG A 68 -6.61 5.44 36.97
C ARG A 68 -7.75 4.71 37.67
N PHE A 69 -8.99 5.11 37.42
CA PHE A 69 -10.18 4.46 37.95
C PHE A 69 -10.35 3.04 37.42
N SER A 70 -10.04 2.81 36.15
CA SER A 70 -10.12 1.48 35.53
C SER A 70 -9.11 0.50 36.12
N PHE A 71 -7.85 0.93 36.30
CA PHE A 71 -6.79 0.07 36.85
C PHE A 71 -6.80 -0.03 38.39
N GLN A 72 -7.25 1.00 39.10
CA GLN A 72 -7.21 1.10 40.56
C GLN A 72 -8.51 1.71 41.13
N PRO A 73 -9.69 1.08 40.90
CA PRO A 73 -10.98 1.63 41.29
C PRO A 73 -11.08 1.86 42.81
N GLU A 74 -10.48 0.96 43.60
CA GLU A 74 -10.47 1.06 45.06
C GLU A 74 -9.81 2.33 45.60
N THR A 75 -8.84 2.91 44.88
CA THR A 75 -8.15 4.13 45.36
C THR A 75 -9.11 5.31 45.38
N ARG A 76 -10.04 5.37 44.42
CA ARG A 76 -11.12 6.35 44.41
C ARG A 76 -12.09 6.12 45.55
N PHE A 77 -12.51 4.87 45.76
CA PHE A 77 -13.43 4.54 46.84
C PHE A 77 -12.82 4.82 48.22
N LYS A 78 -11.54 4.53 48.43
CA LYS A 78 -10.80 4.88 49.64
C LYS A 78 -10.73 6.39 49.85
N LYS A 79 -10.51 7.17 48.77
CA LYS A 79 -10.51 8.63 48.84
C LYS A 79 -11.89 9.18 49.22
N GLU A 80 -12.96 8.66 48.62
CA GLU A 80 -14.33 9.06 48.94
C GLU A 80 -14.73 8.61 50.35
N TYR A 81 -14.35 7.41 50.78
CA TYR A 81 -14.54 6.93 52.15
C TYR A 81 -13.85 7.85 53.17
N ASN A 82 -12.59 8.22 52.91
CA ASN A 82 -11.81 9.11 53.77
C ASN A 82 -12.42 10.50 53.95
N GLN A 83 -13.32 10.93 53.05
CA GLN A 83 -14.04 12.20 53.17
C GLN A 83 -15.30 12.13 54.05
N ILE A 84 -15.77 10.92 54.36
CA ILE A 84 -17.04 10.67 55.08
C ILE A 84 -16.85 9.73 56.28
N VAL A 85 -15.62 9.60 56.79
CA VAL A 85 -15.31 8.76 57.96
C VAL A 85 -15.99 9.34 59.20
N SER A 86 -16.55 8.48 60.05
CA SER A 86 -17.12 8.91 61.33
C SER A 86 -16.05 9.44 62.27
N ASP A 87 -16.35 10.53 62.98
CA ASP A 87 -15.48 11.10 64.02
C ASP A 87 -15.31 10.16 65.24
N THR A 88 -16.19 9.16 65.38
CA THR A 88 -16.21 8.23 66.52
C THR A 88 -15.60 6.86 66.22
N ASP A 89 -15.69 6.37 64.97
CA ASP A 89 -15.11 5.09 64.56
C ASP A 89 -14.56 5.17 63.13
N SER A 90 -13.25 4.98 63.00
CA SER A 90 -12.53 5.02 61.71
C SER A 90 -12.95 3.91 60.71
N ASN A 91 -13.62 2.86 61.18
CA ASN A 91 -14.14 1.76 60.34
C ASN A 91 -15.59 1.97 59.89
N MET A 92 -16.21 3.07 60.30
CA MET A 92 -17.59 3.42 59.95
C MET A 92 -17.63 4.75 59.20
N THR A 93 -18.59 4.86 58.29
CA THR A 93 -18.94 6.15 57.67
C THR A 93 -19.84 6.97 58.60
N MET A 94 -19.92 8.28 58.38
CA MET A 94 -20.87 9.19 59.07
C MET A 94 -22.34 8.79 58.87
N TYR A 95 -22.62 7.89 57.92
CA TYR A 95 -23.96 7.37 57.61
C TYR A 95 -24.24 5.99 58.24
N GLY A 96 -23.32 5.46 59.05
CA GLY A 96 -23.49 4.20 59.78
C GLY A 96 -23.16 2.94 58.96
N ASP A 97 -22.59 3.07 57.76
CA ASP A 97 -22.12 1.93 56.98
C ASP A 97 -20.71 1.52 57.38
N THR A 98 -20.46 0.21 57.47
CA THR A 98 -19.10 -0.32 57.61
C THR A 98 -18.27 -0.02 56.37
N LYS A 99 -16.95 0.06 56.53
CA LYS A 99 -16.01 0.25 55.42
C LYS A 99 -16.20 -0.78 54.31
N GLU A 100 -16.45 -2.04 54.65
CA GLU A 100 -16.65 -3.11 53.66
C GLU A 100 -17.96 -2.93 52.87
N ASP A 101 -19.06 -2.61 53.57
CA ASP A 101 -20.35 -2.36 52.93
C ASP A 101 -20.31 -1.11 52.04
N PHE A 102 -19.60 -0.07 52.49
CA PHE A 102 -19.36 1.12 51.67
C PHE A 102 -18.62 0.76 50.37
N MET A 103 -17.51 0.02 50.45
CA MET A 103 -16.72 -0.37 49.28
C MET A 103 -17.53 -1.24 48.31
N LYS A 104 -18.35 -2.17 48.83
CA LYS A 104 -19.21 -3.04 48.02
C LYS A 104 -20.28 -2.25 47.25
N ARG A 105 -20.97 -1.31 47.91
CA ARG A 105 -21.96 -0.44 47.25
C ARG A 105 -21.33 0.45 46.18
N MET A 106 -20.15 1.01 46.48
CA MET A 106 -19.42 1.83 45.53
C MET A 106 -18.97 1.04 44.30
N TRP A 107 -18.52 -0.19 44.50
CA TRP A 107 -18.22 -1.10 43.40
C TRP A 107 -19.46 -1.39 42.53
N GLU A 108 -20.59 -1.78 43.14
CA GLU A 108 -21.81 -2.08 42.39
C GLU A 108 -22.32 -0.89 41.57
N ARG A 109 -22.21 0.32 42.13
CA ARG A 109 -22.60 1.56 41.45
C ARG A 109 -21.68 1.88 40.26
N HIS A 110 -20.37 1.67 40.40
CA HIS A 110 -19.40 2.14 39.41
C HIS A 110 -18.78 1.05 38.52
N LYS A 111 -19.14 -0.23 38.71
CA LYS A 111 -18.62 -1.36 37.92
C LYS A 111 -18.70 -1.18 36.40
N HIS A 112 -19.69 -0.42 35.91
CA HIS A 112 -19.84 -0.15 34.49
C HIS A 112 -18.79 0.85 33.97
N ARG A 113 -18.41 1.86 34.78
CA ARG A 113 -17.44 2.90 34.41
C ARG A 113 -15.99 2.44 34.46
N VAL A 114 -15.73 1.29 35.09
CA VAL A 114 -14.40 0.66 35.09
C VAL A 114 -13.97 0.31 33.66
N TRP A 115 -14.91 0.10 32.75
CA TRP A 115 -14.61 -0.21 31.35
C TRP A 115 -14.21 1.00 30.52
N ASP A 116 -14.57 2.22 30.94
CA ASP A 116 -14.39 3.42 30.12
C ASP A 116 -12.91 3.69 29.82
N GLY A 117 -12.04 3.61 30.83
CA GLY A 117 -10.59 3.79 30.62
C GLY A 117 -9.95 2.63 29.84
N TYR A 118 -10.44 1.40 29.99
CA TYR A 118 -9.99 0.27 29.17
C TYR A 118 -10.38 0.44 27.70
N LEU A 119 -11.61 0.89 27.42
CA LEU A 119 -12.09 1.13 26.05
C LEU A 119 -11.31 2.27 25.38
N SER A 120 -11.06 3.36 26.11
CA SER A 120 -10.27 4.49 25.62
C SER A 120 -8.84 4.06 25.25
N LEU A 121 -8.18 3.23 26.06
CA LEU A 121 -6.87 2.66 25.72
C LEU A 121 -6.94 1.62 24.60
N ALA A 122 -7.96 0.76 24.59
CA ALA A 122 -8.13 -0.29 23.60
C ALA A 122 -8.26 0.28 22.19
N TRP A 123 -8.94 1.41 22.02
CA TRP A 123 -9.01 2.12 20.73
C TRP A 123 -7.62 2.45 20.18
N TYR A 124 -6.74 3.04 20.99
CA TYR A 124 -5.37 3.36 20.58
C TYR A 124 -4.59 2.11 20.17
N VAL A 125 -4.73 1.02 20.92
CA VAL A 125 -4.11 -0.28 20.60
C VAL A 125 -4.64 -0.84 19.27
N VAL A 126 -5.95 -0.74 19.02
CA VAL A 126 -6.57 -1.19 17.77
C VAL A 126 -6.08 -0.36 16.58
N VAL A 127 -6.03 0.96 16.70
CA VAL A 127 -5.53 1.86 15.65
C VAL A 127 -4.05 1.55 15.35
N LEU A 128 -3.22 1.40 16.37
CA LEU A 128 -1.83 0.99 16.21
C LEU A 128 -1.72 -0.38 15.54
N ALA A 129 -2.52 -1.37 15.95
CA ALA A 129 -2.52 -2.69 15.34
C ALA A 129 -2.90 -2.63 13.84
N ILE A 130 -3.86 -1.79 13.46
CA ILE A 130 -4.26 -1.59 12.05
C ILE A 130 -3.11 -0.98 11.23
N ILE A 131 -2.47 0.06 11.75
CA ILE A 131 -1.36 0.76 11.09
C ILE A 131 -0.17 -0.19 10.89
N LEU A 132 0.16 -0.96 11.92
CA LEU A 132 1.30 -1.86 11.96
C LEU A 132 1.04 -3.19 11.23
N PHE A 133 -0.23 -3.50 10.90
CA PHE A 133 -0.60 -4.75 10.24
C PHE A 133 0.13 -4.90 8.89
N PRO A 134 0.70 -6.07 8.58
CA PRO A 134 1.58 -6.26 7.43
C PRO A 134 0.91 -5.99 6.08
N SER A 135 1.65 -5.42 5.12
CA SER A 135 1.24 -5.41 3.71
C SER A 135 1.43 -6.83 3.11
N GLY A 136 0.36 -7.35 2.51
CA GLY A 136 0.23 -8.78 2.23
C GLY A 136 0.75 -9.26 0.88
N LYS A 137 1.39 -8.41 0.06
CA LYS A 137 1.73 -8.75 -1.34
C LYS A 137 3.18 -8.44 -1.67
N ARG A 138 3.81 -9.31 -2.47
CA ARG A 138 5.10 -9.09 -3.13
C ARG A 138 4.96 -9.42 -4.60
N VAL A 139 5.62 -8.66 -5.46
CA VAL A 139 5.64 -8.91 -6.90
C VAL A 139 7.07 -8.98 -7.38
N ARG A 140 7.38 -9.98 -8.17
CA ARG A 140 8.68 -10.16 -8.79
C ARG A 140 8.59 -9.99 -10.30
N PHE A 141 9.65 -9.46 -10.84
CA PHE A 141 9.88 -9.22 -12.26
C PHE A 141 11.12 -10.03 -12.62
N ASP A 142 10.95 -11.02 -13.49
CA ASP A 142 12.03 -11.89 -13.96
C ASP A 142 12.26 -11.60 -15.43
N ARG A 143 13.37 -10.91 -15.69
CA ARG A 143 13.81 -10.45 -17.01
C ARG A 143 14.10 -11.61 -17.95
N LYS A 144 14.80 -12.64 -17.46
CA LYS A 144 15.25 -13.78 -18.28
C LYS A 144 14.07 -14.55 -18.86
N ARG A 145 13.03 -14.76 -18.05
CA ARG A 145 11.81 -15.46 -18.48
C ARG A 145 10.77 -14.53 -19.08
N GLY A 146 10.91 -13.21 -18.93
CA GLY A 146 9.93 -12.22 -19.39
C GLY A 146 8.59 -12.31 -18.65
N ILE A 147 8.64 -12.57 -17.33
CA ILE A 147 7.45 -12.82 -16.51
C ILE A 147 7.33 -11.85 -15.33
N ILE A 148 6.09 -11.54 -14.97
CA ILE A 148 5.74 -10.77 -13.76
C ILE A 148 4.87 -11.67 -12.90
N TYR A 149 5.24 -11.94 -11.65
CA TYR A 149 4.48 -12.87 -10.82
C TYR A 149 4.33 -12.45 -9.36
N THR A 150 3.26 -12.95 -8.74
CA THR A 150 2.95 -12.80 -7.33
C THR A 150 2.29 -14.06 -6.80
N TYR A 151 2.52 -14.35 -5.52
CA TYR A 151 1.82 -15.42 -4.82
C TYR A 151 0.97 -14.82 -3.71
N THR A 152 -0.35 -14.94 -3.85
CA THR A 152 -1.30 -14.41 -2.86
C THR A 152 -2.40 -15.42 -2.61
N ASN A 153 -2.84 -15.54 -1.36
CA ASN A 153 -3.93 -16.44 -0.95
C ASN A 153 -3.78 -17.89 -1.46
N ARG A 154 -2.56 -18.43 -1.34
CA ARG A 154 -2.20 -19.79 -1.77
C ARG A 154 -2.27 -20.04 -3.29
N SER A 155 -2.36 -18.98 -4.09
CA SER A 155 -2.42 -19.07 -5.55
C SER A 155 -1.31 -18.25 -6.21
N LEU A 156 -0.73 -18.81 -7.28
CA LEU A 156 0.22 -18.12 -8.16
C LEU A 156 -0.55 -17.32 -9.21
N TYR A 157 -0.15 -16.06 -9.37
CA TYR A 157 -0.54 -15.19 -10.47
C TYR A 157 0.74 -14.82 -11.21
N LEU A 158 0.74 -14.89 -12.52
CA LEU A 158 1.87 -14.56 -13.38
C LEU A 158 1.30 -13.85 -14.61
N THR A 159 2.14 -13.10 -15.29
CA THR A 159 1.84 -12.46 -16.57
C THR A 159 3.07 -12.69 -17.44
N GLU A 160 2.87 -13.30 -18.61
CA GLU A 160 3.91 -13.42 -19.62
C GLU A 160 3.90 -12.17 -20.50
N ILE A 161 5.01 -11.43 -20.51
CA ILE A 161 5.11 -10.17 -21.25
C ILE A 161 4.97 -10.41 -22.76
N ASN A 162 5.50 -11.52 -23.26
CA ASN A 162 5.43 -11.91 -24.67
C ASN A 162 4.00 -12.26 -25.14
N LYS A 163 3.02 -12.29 -24.24
CA LYS A 163 1.60 -12.53 -24.59
C LYS A 163 0.75 -11.26 -24.51
N LEU A 164 1.35 -10.11 -24.19
CA LEU A 164 0.66 -8.84 -24.18
C LEU A 164 0.33 -8.41 -25.62
N MET A 165 -0.94 -8.05 -25.84
CA MET A 165 -1.41 -7.49 -27.12
C MET A 165 -1.04 -6.02 -27.30
N ARG A 166 -0.76 -5.33 -26.19
CA ARG A 166 -0.40 -3.92 -26.12
C ARG A 166 1.02 -3.74 -25.57
N PRO A 167 1.66 -2.58 -25.76
CA PRO A 167 2.96 -2.30 -25.19
C PRO A 167 2.97 -2.45 -23.66
N LEU A 168 4.06 -2.96 -23.11
CA LEU A 168 4.30 -3.12 -21.68
C LEU A 168 4.16 -1.79 -20.91
N PRO A 169 4.56 -0.61 -21.45
CA PRO A 169 4.22 0.65 -20.80
C PRO A 169 2.72 0.84 -20.58
N GLU A 170 1.84 0.40 -21.49
CA GLU A 170 0.39 0.49 -21.30
C GLU A 170 -0.15 -0.49 -20.25
N TYR A 171 0.57 -1.59 -19.99
CA TYR A 171 0.21 -2.49 -18.90
C TYR A 171 0.36 -1.82 -17.53
N PHE A 172 1.20 -0.79 -17.42
CA PHE A 172 1.42 -0.02 -16.21
C PHE A 172 0.70 1.33 -16.23
N ILE A 173 -0.21 1.51 -15.28
CA ILE A 173 -0.92 2.77 -15.04
C ILE A 173 -0.12 3.59 -14.05
N SER A 174 0.33 4.77 -14.48
CA SER A 174 1.11 5.71 -13.68
C SER A 174 0.45 7.09 -13.71
N SER A 175 -0.54 7.31 -12.85
CA SER A 175 -1.10 8.65 -12.62
C SER A 175 -0.54 9.22 -11.32
N ASN A 176 -1.30 9.14 -10.22
CA ASN A 176 -0.84 9.50 -8.87
C ASN A 176 -0.30 8.32 -8.07
N SER A 177 -0.53 7.10 -8.57
CA SER A 177 -0.05 5.84 -8.04
C SER A 177 0.40 4.97 -9.21
N PHE A 178 1.17 3.94 -8.90
CA PHE A 178 1.61 2.94 -9.86
C PHE A 178 0.75 1.69 -9.70
N LEU A 179 0.12 1.27 -10.79
CA LEU A 179 -1.00 0.35 -10.72
C LEU A 179 -1.00 -0.59 -11.92
N PHE A 180 -1.16 -1.89 -11.67
CA PHE A 180 -1.26 -2.89 -12.72
C PHE A 180 -1.98 -4.15 -12.22
N TRP A 181 -2.33 -5.02 -13.17
CA TRP A 181 -3.11 -6.23 -12.90
C TRP A 181 -2.39 -7.47 -13.42
N ILE A 182 -2.06 -8.40 -12.52
CA ILE A 182 -1.44 -9.68 -12.85
C ILE A 182 -2.53 -10.71 -13.15
N HIS A 183 -2.43 -11.40 -14.28
CA HIS A 183 -3.50 -12.26 -14.76
C HIS A 183 -3.74 -13.46 -13.84
N PRO A 184 -5.00 -13.74 -13.42
CA PRO A 184 -5.35 -14.99 -12.77
C PRO A 184 -5.41 -16.11 -13.80
N TYR A 185 -4.68 -17.20 -13.59
CA TYR A 185 -4.64 -18.31 -14.54
C TYR A 185 -5.74 -19.32 -14.41
N SER A 186 -6.24 -19.48 -13.18
CA SER A 186 -7.41 -20.30 -12.99
C SER A 186 -8.63 -19.43 -13.27
N ASN A 187 -9.37 -19.74 -14.33
CA ASN A 187 -10.76 -19.27 -14.56
C ASN A 187 -11.67 -19.45 -13.32
N LYS A 188 -11.20 -20.16 -12.28
CA LYS A 188 -11.87 -20.32 -10.98
C LYS A 188 -11.78 -19.10 -10.07
N VAL A 189 -10.90 -18.12 -10.32
CA VAL A 189 -10.80 -16.92 -9.48
C VAL A 189 -11.74 -15.83 -10.00
N ARG A 190 -12.91 -15.68 -9.36
CA ARG A 190 -13.85 -14.60 -9.67
C ARG A 190 -13.18 -13.23 -9.48
N PHE A 191 -13.36 -12.36 -10.48
CA PHE A 191 -12.89 -10.98 -10.45
C PHE A 191 -13.61 -10.20 -9.34
N SER A 192 -12.88 -9.76 -8.31
CA SER A 192 -13.43 -8.87 -7.28
C SER A 192 -13.12 -7.40 -7.61
N SER A 193 -14.10 -6.51 -7.42
CA SER A 193 -13.96 -5.05 -7.62
C SER A 193 -12.98 -4.38 -6.63
N LEU A 194 -12.73 -4.99 -5.48
CA LEU A 194 -11.73 -4.55 -4.50
C LEU A 194 -10.30 -4.86 -4.98
N ALA A 195 -9.29 -4.12 -4.50
CA ALA A 195 -7.86 -4.36 -4.73
C ALA A 195 -7.32 -5.68 -4.11
N ARG A 196 -8.14 -6.71 -4.09
CA ARG A 196 -7.83 -8.04 -3.58
C ARG A 196 -7.26 -8.91 -4.71
N HIS A 197 -6.32 -9.78 -4.36
CA HIS A 197 -5.73 -10.79 -5.26
C HIS A 197 -4.81 -10.21 -6.35
N SER A 198 -5.28 -10.14 -7.59
CA SER A 198 -4.51 -9.91 -8.83
C SER A 198 -4.09 -8.47 -9.10
N ARG A 199 -4.73 -7.49 -8.45
CA ARG A 199 -4.40 -6.07 -8.62
C ARG A 199 -3.26 -5.65 -7.70
N ILE A 200 -2.28 -4.96 -8.27
CA ILE A 200 -1.13 -4.43 -7.55
C ILE A 200 -1.22 -2.91 -7.59
N LEU A 201 -1.44 -2.32 -6.42
CA LEU A 201 -1.34 -0.89 -6.19
C LEU A 201 -0.05 -0.62 -5.44
N PHE A 202 0.76 0.27 -6.00
CA PHE A 202 1.98 0.78 -5.42
C PHE A 202 1.87 2.32 -5.31
N MET A 203 2.12 2.83 -4.12
CA MET A 203 2.04 4.23 -3.76
C MET A 203 2.87 4.44 -2.48
N ASP A 204 4.07 5.00 -2.64
CA ASP A 204 4.95 5.38 -1.52
C ASP A 204 4.80 6.87 -1.19
N TYR A 205 5.52 7.32 -0.15
CA TYR A 205 5.48 8.72 0.27
C TYR A 205 5.83 9.72 -0.85
N SER A 206 6.60 9.32 -1.86
CA SER A 206 6.92 10.19 -3.01
C SER A 206 5.81 10.26 -4.07
N MET A 207 4.76 9.45 -3.91
CA MET A 207 3.57 9.42 -4.76
C MET A 207 2.36 10.00 -4.04
N TYR A 208 2.06 9.53 -2.82
CA TYR A 208 0.87 10.00 -2.12
C TYR A 208 1.05 11.37 -1.46
N LEU A 209 2.23 11.76 -0.95
CA LEU A 209 2.39 13.09 -0.36
C LEU A 209 2.15 14.16 -1.43
N PRO A 210 2.73 14.07 -2.65
CA PRO A 210 2.38 15.00 -3.72
C PRO A 210 0.92 14.97 -4.13
N ALA A 211 0.23 13.83 -4.03
CA ALA A 211 -1.19 13.75 -4.34
C ALA A 211 -2.07 14.43 -3.27
N ILE A 212 -1.77 14.22 -1.99
CA ILE A 212 -2.49 14.83 -0.87
C ILE A 212 -2.23 16.34 -0.82
N PHE A 213 -0.97 16.76 -0.86
CA PHE A 213 -0.58 18.17 -0.75
C PHE A 213 -0.68 18.94 -2.08
N GLY A 214 -0.66 18.24 -3.21
CA GLY A 214 -0.85 18.85 -4.53
C GLY A 214 -2.27 19.37 -4.77
N GLY A 215 -3.27 18.87 -4.04
CA GLY A 215 -4.60 19.47 -3.99
C GLY A 215 -4.61 20.88 -3.36
N PHE A 216 -3.60 21.21 -2.56
CA PHE A 216 -3.48 22.49 -1.85
C PHE A 216 -2.44 23.45 -2.49
N CYS A 217 -1.53 22.94 -3.32
CA CYS A 217 -0.43 23.74 -3.87
C CYS A 217 -0.16 23.42 -5.36
N ILE A 218 -0.13 24.47 -6.18
CA ILE A 218 0.15 24.39 -7.61
C ILE A 218 1.57 23.82 -7.83
N ASN A 219 1.73 22.93 -8.82
CA ASN A 219 2.99 22.28 -9.25
C ASN A 219 3.58 21.17 -8.35
N ILE A 220 3.02 20.86 -7.18
CA ILE A 220 3.54 19.74 -6.36
C ILE A 220 3.30 18.37 -7.04
N HIS A 221 2.23 18.22 -7.81
CA HIS A 221 1.94 17.00 -8.58
C HIS A 221 3.08 16.61 -9.56
N ARG A 222 3.85 17.58 -10.08
CA ARG A 222 5.03 17.32 -10.94
C ARG A 222 6.18 16.64 -10.20
N LYS A 223 6.16 16.63 -8.87
CA LYS A 223 7.14 15.91 -8.04
C LYS A 223 6.81 14.42 -7.87
N ASN A 224 5.66 13.95 -8.36
CA ASN A 224 5.26 12.55 -8.30
C ASN A 224 6.27 11.65 -9.04
N ARG A 225 6.69 10.57 -8.39
CA ARG A 225 7.72 9.66 -8.88
C ARG A 225 7.20 8.40 -9.57
N ALA A 226 5.88 8.23 -9.71
CA ALA A 226 5.27 7.05 -10.35
C ALA A 226 5.77 6.80 -11.78
N ARG A 227 6.02 7.87 -12.55
CA ARG A 227 6.56 7.78 -13.91
C ARG A 227 7.97 7.17 -13.99
N TYR A 228 8.83 7.52 -13.02
CA TYR A 228 10.19 6.98 -12.99
C TYR A 228 10.17 5.50 -12.61
N LEU A 229 9.30 5.10 -11.67
CA LEU A 229 9.08 3.69 -11.34
C LEU A 229 8.68 2.88 -12.57
N LYS A 230 7.70 3.38 -13.34
CA LYS A 230 7.28 2.78 -14.61
C LYS A 230 8.45 2.64 -15.58
N LYS A 231 9.23 3.71 -15.77
CA LYS A 231 10.40 3.71 -16.65
C LYS A 231 11.42 2.65 -16.25
N TYR A 232 11.80 2.57 -14.98
CA TYR A 232 12.76 1.55 -14.53
C TYR A 232 12.25 0.13 -14.72
N LEU A 233 10.96 -0.12 -14.53
CA LEU A 233 10.38 -1.46 -14.77
C LEU A 233 10.42 -1.83 -16.25
N VAL A 234 10.06 -0.90 -17.13
CA VAL A 234 10.12 -1.13 -18.58
C VAL A 234 11.57 -1.33 -19.03
N ASP A 235 12.50 -0.47 -18.58
CA ASP A 235 13.92 -0.57 -18.88
C ASP A 235 14.51 -1.90 -18.40
N PHE A 236 14.16 -2.34 -17.19
CA PHE A 236 14.61 -3.61 -16.63
C PHE A 236 14.10 -4.82 -17.42
N MET A 237 12.83 -4.81 -17.80
CA MET A 237 12.21 -5.92 -18.54
C MET A 237 12.57 -5.95 -20.02
N ASN A 238 13.07 -4.85 -20.58
CA ASN A 238 13.42 -4.77 -21.99
C ASN A 238 14.73 -5.54 -22.28
N PRO A 239 14.71 -6.55 -23.17
CA PRO A 239 15.91 -7.32 -23.53
C PRO A 239 16.95 -6.46 -24.26
N ASN A 240 16.52 -5.40 -24.94
CA ASN A 240 17.39 -4.51 -25.72
C ASN A 240 18.08 -3.43 -24.85
N THR A 241 17.77 -3.36 -23.56
CA THR A 241 18.44 -2.43 -22.65
C THR A 241 19.91 -2.82 -22.49
N SER A 242 20.81 -1.82 -22.55
CA SER A 242 22.26 -2.03 -22.41
C SER A 242 22.59 -2.81 -21.13
N SER A 243 23.48 -3.79 -21.25
CA SER A 243 23.95 -4.60 -20.12
C SER A 243 24.55 -3.72 -19.01
N GLU A 244 25.23 -2.63 -19.38
CA GLU A 244 25.77 -1.62 -18.48
C GLU A 244 24.69 -0.92 -17.64
N ARG A 245 23.55 -0.55 -18.25
CA ARG A 245 22.44 0.07 -17.51
C ARG A 245 21.81 -0.92 -16.52
N ILE A 246 21.68 -2.19 -16.91
CA ILE A 246 21.14 -3.23 -16.03
C ILE A 246 22.10 -3.51 -14.87
N SER A 247 23.40 -3.66 -15.15
CA SER A 247 24.40 -3.87 -14.09
C SER A 247 24.47 -2.67 -13.15
N ALA A 248 24.36 -1.44 -13.65
CA ALA A 248 24.26 -0.24 -12.82
C ALA A 248 23.02 -0.28 -11.92
N MET A 249 21.86 -0.70 -12.44
CA MET A 249 20.64 -0.88 -11.64
C MET A 249 20.84 -1.94 -10.55
N MET A 250 21.40 -3.11 -10.88
CA MET A 250 21.62 -4.19 -9.92
C MET A 250 22.64 -3.82 -8.84
N ASN A 251 23.77 -3.20 -9.23
CA ASN A 251 24.78 -2.68 -8.31
C ASN A 251 24.19 -1.62 -7.37
N ALA A 252 23.32 -0.74 -7.89
CA ALA A 252 22.64 0.25 -7.07
C ALA A 252 21.76 -0.39 -5.98
N LEU A 253 21.15 -1.54 -6.25
CA LEU A 253 20.32 -2.30 -5.30
C LEU A 253 21.13 -3.01 -4.21
N GLU A 254 22.36 -3.43 -4.51
CA GLU A 254 23.28 -4.06 -3.54
C GLU A 254 24.00 -3.04 -2.66
N THR A 255 24.21 -1.84 -3.18
CA THR A 255 24.96 -0.79 -2.49
C THR A 255 24.32 -0.45 -1.14
N LYS A 256 25.15 -0.34 -0.10
CA LYS A 256 24.73 0.00 1.26
C LYS A 256 24.01 1.36 1.29
N LYS A 257 22.81 1.37 1.88
CA LYS A 257 22.04 2.61 2.11
C LYS A 257 22.83 3.61 2.95
N GLY A 258 22.85 4.87 2.54
CA GLY A 258 23.40 5.98 3.33
C GLY A 258 22.57 6.29 4.58
N PHE A 259 23.10 7.12 5.48
CA PHE A 259 22.46 7.45 6.77
C PHE A 259 21.05 8.05 6.62
N ILE A 260 20.90 9.11 5.81
CA ILE A 260 19.60 9.77 5.56
C ILE A 260 18.60 8.78 4.94
N GLU A 261 19.06 7.92 4.03
CA GLU A 261 18.21 6.91 3.38
C GLU A 261 17.69 5.88 4.39
N ARG A 262 18.50 5.50 5.38
CA ARG A 262 18.09 4.63 6.49
C ARG A 262 17.07 5.32 7.38
N LEU A 263 17.31 6.58 7.74
CA LEU A 263 16.37 7.37 8.55
C LEU A 263 15.00 7.49 7.86
N CYS A 264 14.97 7.87 6.58
CA CYS A 264 13.73 7.96 5.81
C CYS A 264 13.07 6.58 5.63
N SER A 265 13.87 5.52 5.40
CA SER A 265 13.34 4.15 5.32
C SER A 265 12.73 3.71 6.65
N PHE A 266 13.29 4.12 7.78
CA PHE A 266 12.74 3.84 9.10
C PHE A 266 11.45 4.62 9.33
N LEU A 267 11.45 5.94 9.11
CA LEU A 267 10.28 6.80 9.36
C LEU A 267 9.08 6.46 8.48
N PHE A 268 9.29 6.24 7.18
CA PHE A 268 8.20 5.96 6.25
C PHE A 268 7.97 4.46 6.00
N GLY A 269 8.92 3.59 6.36
CA GLY A 269 8.82 2.16 6.07
C GLY A 269 7.63 1.50 6.75
N TRP A 270 7.44 1.73 8.06
CA TRP A 270 6.29 1.17 8.79
C TRP A 270 4.96 1.83 8.38
N ILE A 271 4.99 3.10 7.94
CA ILE A 271 3.81 3.80 7.42
C ILE A 271 3.38 3.20 6.08
N ASP A 272 4.34 2.97 5.17
CA ASP A 272 4.10 2.53 3.80
C ASP A 272 3.85 1.01 3.69
N GLU A 273 4.59 0.20 4.45
CA GLU A 273 4.66 -1.27 4.35
C GLU A 273 4.07 -2.01 5.58
N GLY A 274 3.92 -1.35 6.73
CA GLY A 274 3.66 -2.00 8.03
C GLY A 274 4.95 -2.55 8.69
N LEU A 275 4.83 -3.26 9.81
CA LEU A 275 6.02 -3.78 10.54
C LEU A 275 6.76 -4.89 9.79
N TYR A 276 6.03 -5.71 9.03
CA TYR A 276 6.60 -6.82 8.27
C TYR A 276 5.84 -7.00 6.95
N THR A 277 6.49 -7.54 5.93
CA THR A 277 5.85 -7.93 4.66
C THR A 277 5.74 -9.44 4.59
N ARG A 278 4.62 -9.97 4.10
CA ARG A 278 4.49 -11.42 3.87
C ARG A 278 5.58 -11.89 2.90
N ARG A 279 6.29 -12.97 3.25
CA ARG A 279 7.29 -13.58 2.36
C ARG A 279 6.57 -14.38 1.27
N LEU A 280 7.18 -14.42 0.09
CA LEU A 280 6.80 -15.42 -0.92
C LEU A 280 7.13 -16.82 -0.38
N PRO A 281 6.45 -17.89 -0.87
CA PRO A 281 6.80 -19.26 -0.54
C PRO A 281 8.28 -19.56 -0.85
N GLU A 282 8.77 -20.66 -0.29
CA GLU A 282 10.10 -21.18 -0.58
C GLU A 282 10.36 -21.28 -2.09
N LYS A 283 11.60 -20.99 -2.49
CA LYS A 283 12.00 -20.88 -3.90
C LYS A 283 11.65 -22.16 -4.68
N GLU A 284 11.91 -23.32 -4.11
CA GLU A 284 11.61 -24.63 -4.71
C GLU A 284 10.14 -24.80 -5.05
N LYS A 285 9.24 -24.49 -4.09
CA LYS A 285 7.80 -24.56 -4.31
C LYS A 285 7.35 -23.58 -5.39
N LEU A 286 7.91 -22.38 -5.40
CA LEU A 286 7.55 -21.35 -6.37
C LEU A 286 8.00 -21.73 -7.79
N GLU A 287 9.22 -22.23 -7.94
CA GLU A 287 9.74 -22.75 -9.20
C GLU A 287 8.94 -23.95 -9.69
N GLY A 288 8.55 -24.87 -8.80
CA GLY A 288 7.66 -25.99 -9.15
C GLY A 288 6.31 -25.52 -9.71
N LEU A 289 5.69 -24.50 -9.10
CA LEU A 289 4.44 -23.91 -9.59
C LEU A 289 4.62 -23.20 -10.95
N ILE A 290 5.73 -22.48 -11.14
CA ILE A 290 6.05 -21.81 -12.40
C ILE A 290 6.31 -22.86 -13.50
N ALA A 291 7.03 -23.94 -13.21
CA ALA A 291 7.27 -25.02 -14.16
C ALA A 291 5.96 -25.72 -14.56
N GLN A 292 5.08 -25.99 -13.58
CA GLN A 292 3.76 -26.54 -13.84
C GLN A 292 2.92 -25.63 -14.73
N TYR A 293 2.99 -24.31 -14.51
CA TYR A 293 2.32 -23.31 -15.34
C TYR A 293 2.78 -23.38 -16.80
N PHE A 294 4.11 -23.39 -17.05
CA PHE A 294 4.64 -23.45 -18.41
C PHE A 294 4.30 -24.76 -19.13
N LYS A 295 4.19 -25.87 -18.39
CA LYS A 295 3.80 -27.17 -18.95
C LYS A 295 2.32 -27.24 -19.30
N ASN A 296 1.44 -26.74 -18.44
CA ASN A 296 0.00 -27.03 -18.52
C ASN A 296 -0.85 -25.87 -19.04
N ASP A 297 -0.53 -24.64 -18.68
CA ASP A 297 -1.40 -23.48 -18.86
C ASP A 297 -0.87 -22.52 -19.93
N ALA A 298 0.44 -22.29 -19.97
CA ALA A 298 1.05 -21.40 -20.95
C ALA A 298 0.68 -21.75 -22.41
N PRO A 299 0.69 -23.03 -22.86
CA PRO A 299 0.34 -23.36 -24.25
C PRO A 299 -1.11 -23.04 -24.63
N LYS A 300 -2.03 -22.97 -23.64
CA LYS A 300 -3.45 -22.66 -23.85
C LYS A 300 -3.69 -21.16 -24.03
N ILE A 301 -2.77 -20.32 -23.57
CA ILE A 301 -2.90 -18.86 -23.59
C ILE A 301 -2.14 -18.32 -24.80
N ARG A 302 -2.90 -17.88 -25.82
CA ARG A 302 -2.34 -17.27 -27.04
C ARG A 302 -2.15 -15.76 -26.93
N ALA A 303 -2.98 -15.10 -26.13
CA ALA A 303 -2.96 -13.64 -25.96
C ALA A 303 -3.50 -13.27 -24.58
N LEU A 304 -3.08 -12.14 -24.05
CA LEU A 304 -3.57 -11.61 -22.78
C LEU A 304 -4.48 -10.40 -23.00
N PRO A 305 -5.59 -10.31 -22.25
CA PRO A 305 -6.41 -9.10 -22.24
C PRO A 305 -5.61 -7.90 -21.70
N SER A 306 -6.11 -6.71 -21.96
CA SER A 306 -5.50 -5.47 -21.46
C SER A 306 -6.39 -4.83 -20.41
N CYS A 307 -5.85 -3.85 -19.68
CA CYS A 307 -6.57 -3.20 -18.58
C CYS A 307 -6.38 -1.69 -18.72
N ARG A 308 -7.46 -0.90 -18.62
CA ARG A 308 -7.39 0.57 -18.53
C ARG A 308 -8.20 1.11 -17.37
N GLN A 309 -7.88 2.33 -16.97
CA GLN A 309 -8.79 3.11 -16.11
C GLN A 309 -10.10 3.41 -16.87
N HIS A 310 -11.20 3.50 -16.12
CA HIS A 310 -12.45 4.00 -16.67
C HIS A 310 -12.32 5.49 -17.03
N TYR A 311 -12.95 5.89 -18.13
CA TYR A 311 -13.04 7.31 -18.46
C TYR A 311 -14.05 8.00 -17.54
N PRO A 312 -13.90 9.31 -17.24
CA PRO A 312 -14.84 10.05 -16.39
C PRO A 312 -16.30 9.93 -16.85
N THR A 313 -16.53 9.88 -18.16
CA THR A 313 -17.85 9.67 -18.80
C THR A 313 -18.43 8.26 -18.58
N GLU A 314 -17.60 7.27 -18.23
CA GLU A 314 -18.01 5.90 -17.91
C GLU A 314 -18.28 5.70 -16.41
N ILE A 315 -17.63 6.49 -15.55
CA ILE A 315 -17.74 6.38 -14.08
C ILE A 315 -19.14 6.76 -13.60
N SER A 316 -19.76 7.76 -14.23
CA SER A 316 -21.12 8.22 -13.88
C SER A 316 -22.20 7.15 -14.08
N LYS A 317 -21.95 6.14 -14.93
CA LYS A 317 -22.92 5.09 -15.25
C LYS A 317 -22.92 3.92 -14.24
N PHE A 318 -21.97 3.86 -13.32
CA PHE A 318 -21.85 2.75 -12.37
C PHE A 318 -21.43 3.22 -10.96
N LYS A 319 -22.39 3.41 -10.06
CA LYS A 319 -22.09 3.50 -8.61
C LYS A 319 -21.41 2.19 -8.17
N GLY A 320 -20.13 2.26 -7.82
CA GLY A 320 -19.33 1.09 -7.42
C GLY A 320 -18.60 0.37 -8.57
N ALA A 321 -18.48 0.99 -9.75
CA ALA A 321 -17.66 0.43 -10.83
C ALA A 321 -16.23 0.13 -10.35
N PRO A 322 -15.63 -0.99 -10.79
CA PRO A 322 -14.22 -1.25 -10.54
C PRO A 322 -13.37 -0.09 -11.08
N LEU A 323 -12.24 0.22 -10.44
CA LEU A 323 -11.28 1.23 -10.91
C LEU A 323 -10.74 1.01 -12.33
N PHE A 324 -11.04 -0.15 -12.95
CA PHE A 324 -10.57 -0.52 -14.27
C PHE A 324 -11.61 -1.22 -15.11
N LYS A 325 -11.48 -1.02 -16.42
CA LYS A 325 -12.08 -1.84 -17.46
C LYS A 325 -11.05 -2.82 -18.00
N ILE A 326 -11.39 -4.11 -18.00
CA ILE A 326 -10.64 -5.12 -18.77
C ILE A 326 -11.09 -5.00 -20.23
N ILE A 327 -10.12 -4.83 -21.12
CA ILE A 327 -10.32 -4.86 -22.56
C ILE A 327 -10.08 -6.30 -23.01
N SER A 328 -11.12 -6.89 -23.62
CA SER A 328 -11.04 -8.26 -24.12
C SER A 328 -10.04 -8.38 -25.28
N GLN A 329 -9.65 -9.61 -25.61
CA GLN A 329 -8.78 -9.86 -26.76
C GLN A 329 -9.42 -9.37 -28.07
N ASP A 330 -10.73 -9.55 -28.22
CA ASP A 330 -11.46 -9.12 -29.41
C ASP A 330 -11.58 -7.60 -29.51
N GLU A 331 -11.78 -6.92 -28.38
CA GLU A 331 -11.75 -5.45 -28.33
C GLU A 331 -10.36 -4.92 -28.72
N ASN A 332 -9.29 -5.54 -28.24
CA ASN A 332 -7.93 -5.19 -28.63
C ASN A 332 -7.68 -5.40 -30.13
N ARG A 333 -8.15 -6.53 -30.69
CA ARG A 333 -8.06 -6.80 -32.15
C ARG A 333 -8.82 -5.76 -32.97
N LYS A 334 -10.05 -5.42 -32.55
CA LYS A 334 -10.86 -4.36 -33.18
C LYS A 334 -10.15 -3.00 -33.14
N ALA A 335 -9.40 -2.73 -32.08
CA ALA A 335 -8.58 -1.53 -31.94
C ALA A 335 -7.24 -1.59 -32.71
N GLY A 336 -7.01 -2.61 -33.54
CA GLY A 336 -5.80 -2.76 -34.37
C GLY A 336 -4.65 -3.54 -33.72
N PHE A 337 -4.78 -3.99 -32.47
CA PHE A 337 -3.76 -4.78 -31.77
C PHE A 337 -3.92 -6.27 -32.06
N ILE A 338 -3.56 -6.68 -33.28
CA ILE A 338 -3.80 -8.04 -33.79
C ILE A 338 -2.62 -8.99 -33.50
N LYS A 339 -1.38 -8.50 -33.60
CA LYS A 339 -0.16 -9.30 -33.45
C LYS A 339 0.19 -9.52 -31.97
N VAL A 340 0.63 -10.73 -31.63
CA VAL A 340 1.12 -11.12 -30.29
C VAL A 340 2.44 -11.88 -30.45
N PRO A 341 3.53 -11.49 -29.77
CA PRO A 341 3.67 -10.29 -28.95
C PRO A 341 3.41 -9.00 -29.74
N CYS A 342 3.06 -7.93 -29.01
CA CYS A 342 3.04 -6.59 -29.59
C CYS A 342 4.42 -6.29 -30.25
N PRO A 343 4.50 -5.87 -31.53
CA PRO A 343 5.77 -5.60 -32.20
C PRO A 343 6.65 -4.59 -31.44
N ASN A 344 6.01 -3.59 -30.84
CA ASN A 344 6.66 -2.50 -30.14
C ASN A 344 6.48 -2.67 -28.61
N LEU A 345 6.72 -3.89 -28.12
CA LEU A 345 6.37 -4.31 -26.76
C LEU A 345 6.95 -3.43 -25.65
N PHE A 346 8.14 -2.85 -25.86
CA PHE A 346 8.83 -2.03 -24.86
C PHE A 346 8.81 -0.54 -25.18
N GLU A 347 8.25 -0.15 -26.32
CA GLU A 347 8.17 1.25 -26.72
C GLU A 347 6.97 1.94 -26.06
N TYR A 348 7.13 3.22 -25.79
CA TYR A 348 6.03 4.04 -25.28
C TYR A 348 5.13 4.41 -26.45
N PRO A 349 3.81 4.13 -26.36
CA PRO A 349 2.89 4.52 -27.43
C PRO A 349 2.79 6.04 -27.51
N GLU A 350 2.64 6.56 -28.73
CA GLU A 350 2.39 7.99 -28.96
C GLU A 350 1.06 8.46 -28.32
N VAL A 351 0.08 7.55 -28.26
CA VAL A 351 -1.23 7.77 -27.66
C VAL A 351 -1.51 6.67 -26.64
N SER A 352 -1.48 7.03 -25.37
CA SER A 352 -1.79 6.14 -24.25
C SER A 352 -3.29 5.85 -24.13
N MET A 353 -3.66 4.59 -23.86
CA MET A 353 -5.02 4.21 -23.48
C MET A 353 -5.49 4.75 -22.12
N HIS A 354 -4.56 5.26 -21.30
CA HIS A 354 -4.86 5.83 -19.98
C HIS A 354 -4.99 7.35 -20.09
N LYS A 355 -6.21 7.83 -20.30
CA LYS A 355 -6.53 9.26 -20.25
C LYS A 355 -6.71 9.67 -18.78
N SER A 356 -5.71 10.30 -18.20
CA SER A 356 -5.86 10.98 -16.90
C SER A 356 -6.00 12.48 -17.16
N GLU A 357 -7.21 13.03 -16.96
CA GLU A 357 -7.47 14.47 -17.08
C GLU A 357 -6.59 15.34 -16.17
N TYR A 358 -6.02 14.74 -15.11
CA TYR A 358 -5.20 15.41 -14.11
C TYR A 358 -3.68 15.18 -14.26
N VAL A 359 -3.20 14.56 -15.34
CA VAL A 359 -1.76 14.30 -15.54
C VAL A 359 -1.35 14.70 -16.96
N PHE A 360 -0.83 15.93 -17.08
CA PHE A 360 -0.08 16.38 -18.25
C PHE A 360 1.22 15.55 -18.37
N ASP A 361 1.44 14.94 -19.52
CA ASP A 361 2.72 14.30 -19.87
C ASP A 361 3.17 14.82 -21.25
N GLU A 362 3.85 15.98 -21.25
CA GLU A 362 4.36 16.63 -22.47
C GLU A 362 5.60 15.93 -23.05
N GLU A 363 6.32 15.10 -22.29
CA GLU A 363 7.56 14.45 -22.76
C GLU A 363 7.42 12.96 -23.15
N LEU A 364 6.26 12.31 -22.92
CA LEU A 364 6.13 10.85 -23.07
C LEU A 364 4.75 10.32 -23.56
N GLY A 365 4.02 11.10 -24.37
CA GLY A 365 2.89 10.54 -25.16
C GLY A 365 1.49 10.60 -24.52
N ASN A 366 1.23 11.57 -23.64
CA ASN A 366 -0.15 12.03 -23.43
C ASN A 366 -0.45 13.21 -24.36
N VAL A 367 -0.26 13.02 -25.68
CA VAL A 367 -0.88 13.91 -26.65
C VAL A 367 -2.38 13.63 -26.60
N LYS A 368 -3.20 14.66 -26.39
CA LYS A 368 -4.67 14.58 -26.46
C LYS A 368 -5.08 13.72 -27.66
N GLY A 369 -5.49 12.48 -27.41
CA GLY A 369 -5.97 11.61 -28.48
C GLY A 369 -7.23 12.23 -29.08
N LYS A 370 -7.23 12.45 -30.41
CA LYS A 370 -8.47 12.62 -31.18
C LYS A 370 -9.39 11.44 -30.88
N GLU A 371 -10.69 11.73 -30.88
CA GLU A 371 -11.76 10.77 -30.69
C GLU A 371 -11.60 9.58 -31.65
N LEU A 372 -11.71 8.37 -31.11
CA LEU A 372 -12.10 7.20 -31.90
C LEU A 372 -13.62 7.17 -31.96
#